data_AF-A0A484KG48-F1
#
_entry.id   AF-A0A484KG48-F1
#
_cell.length_a   1.000
_cell.length_b   1.000
_cell.length_c   1.000
_cell.angle_alpha   90.00
_cell.angle_beta   90.00
_cell.angle_gamma   90.00
#
_symmetry.space_group_name_H-M   'P 1'
#
loop_
_entity.id
_entity.type
_entity.pdbx_description
1 polymer ?
#
loop_
_entity_poly.entity_id
_entity_poly.type
_entity_poly.pdbx_seq_one_letter_code
_entity_poly.pdbx_strand_id
1 'polypeptide(L)' 'MGKLQWCLYDFLNHDGLSDSLVLNDDGKQLSEVIADRDYAPGAQVLIRYGKFSNATLLLDFGFTLSYNTHDQVRIQF' A
#
# COMPACT_ATOMS: atom_id res chain seq x y z
N MET A 1 19.14 2.81 8.49
CA MET A 1 18.13 3.66 7.84
C MET A 1 18.42 3.66 6.35
N GLY A 2 17.69 2.83 5.60
CA GLY A 2 17.89 2.66 4.16
C GLY A 2 17.47 3.92 3.40
N LYS A 3 18.15 4.19 2.28
CA LYS A 3 17.90 5.34 1.40
C LYS A 3 16.40 5.55 1.18
N LEU A 4 15.91 6.74 1.52
CA LEU A 4 14.68 7.30 0.95
C LEU A 4 14.96 7.61 -0.53
N GLN A 5 14.88 6.59 -1.38
CA GLN A 5 14.69 6.79 -2.81
C GLN A 5 13.20 7.07 -2.96
N TRP A 6 12.81 8.35 -2.95
CA TRP A 6 11.44 8.78 -3.21
C TRP A 6 11.05 8.33 -4.61
N CYS A 7 10.41 7.18 -4.70
CA CYS A 7 9.98 6.61 -5.97
C CYS A 7 8.59 7.16 -6.30
N LEU A 8 8.26 7.27 -7.59
CA LEU A 8 6.98 7.82 -8.03
C LEU A 8 5.76 7.11 -7.41
N TYR A 9 5.89 5.83 -7.06
CA TYR A 9 4.81 5.06 -6.43
C TYR A 9 4.52 5.46 -4.97
N ASP A 10 5.40 6.20 -4.30
CA ASP A 10 5.18 6.67 -2.91
C ASP A 10 4.05 7.70 -2.82
N PHE A 11 3.63 8.28 -3.94
CA PHE A 11 2.48 9.19 -4.03
C PHE A 11 1.14 8.46 -4.19
N LEU A 12 1.15 7.15 -4.42
CA LEU A 12 -0.08 6.36 -4.57
C LEU A 12 -0.65 6.03 -3.20
N ASN A 13 -1.94 6.28 -3.00
CA ASN A 13 -2.62 6.05 -1.72
C ASN A 13 -3.00 4.58 -1.51
N HIS A 14 -3.25 4.22 -0.24
CA HIS A 14 -3.62 2.87 0.15
C HIS A 14 -5.11 2.53 -0.11
N ASP A 15 -5.37 1.38 -0.74
CA ASP A 15 -6.64 0.66 -0.70
C ASP A 15 -6.41 -0.77 -0.18
N GLY A 16 -7.09 -1.13 0.92
CA GLY A 16 -7.02 -2.48 1.51
C GLY A 16 -7.59 -3.57 0.60
N LEU A 17 -8.46 -3.20 -0.34
CA LEU A 17 -9.07 -4.10 -1.32
C LEU A 17 -8.25 -4.21 -2.62
N SER A 18 -7.26 -3.33 -2.84
CA SER A 18 -6.43 -3.35 -4.06
C SER A 18 -5.46 -4.53 -4.10
N ASP A 19 -5.43 -5.30 -5.17
CA ASP A 19 -4.38 -6.30 -5.38
C ASP A 19 -3.13 -5.73 -6.09
N SER A 20 -3.18 -4.45 -6.48
CA SER A 20 -2.01 -3.74 -7.00
C SER A 20 -0.98 -3.49 -5.90
N LEU A 21 0.25 -3.94 -6.14
CA LEU A 21 1.40 -3.89 -5.22
C LEU A 21 2.62 -3.34 -5.97
N VAL A 22 3.59 -2.78 -5.24
CA VAL A 22 4.90 -2.44 -5.82
C VAL A 22 5.73 -3.73 -5.92
N LEU A 23 6.14 -4.06 -7.14
CA LEU A 23 7.08 -5.14 -7.43
C LEU A 23 8.44 -4.53 -7.76
N ASN A 24 9.51 -5.14 -7.29
CA ASN A 24 10.88 -4.72 -7.58
C ASN A 24 11.63 -5.86 -8.30
N ASP A 25 12.22 -5.55 -9.45
CA ASP A 25 13.13 -6.42 -10.18
C ASP A 25 14.55 -5.83 -10.07
N ASP A 26 15.31 -6.31 -9.08
CA ASP A 26 16.68 -5.87 -8.83
C ASP A 26 17.63 -6.21 -10.00
N GLY A 27 17.33 -7.25 -10.76
CA GLY A 27 18.12 -7.62 -11.94
C GLY A 27 17.99 -6.58 -13.05
N LYS A 28 16.78 -6.05 -13.24
CA LYS A 28 16.49 -5.00 -14.22
C LYS A 28 16.59 -3.57 -13.67
N GLN A 29 16.82 -3.42 -12.37
CA GLN A 29 16.82 -2.11 -11.67
C GLN A 29 15.51 -1.35 -11.93
N LEU A 30 14.38 -2.05 -11.87
CA LEU A 30 13.05 -1.52 -12.17
C LEU A 30 12.08 -1.82 -11.03
N SER A 31 11.25 -0.84 -10.71
CA SER A 31 10.04 -1.03 -9.91
C SER A 31 8.81 -0.91 -10.80
N GLU A 32 7.85 -1.82 -10.64
CA GLU A 32 6.60 -1.84 -11.40
C GLU A 32 5.38 -1.92 -10.49
N VAL A 33 4.28 -1.34 -10.96
CA VAL A 33 2.96 -1.42 -10.34
C VAL A 33 1.99 -1.77 -11.45
N ILE A 34 1.27 -2.89 -11.30
CA ILE A 34 0.30 -3.38 -12.28
C ILE A 34 -1.09 -3.07 -11.75
N ALA A 35 -1.93 -2.41 -12.56
CA ALA A 35 -3.31 -2.12 -12.19
C ALA A 35 -4.12 -3.41 -12.02
N ASP A 36 -4.87 -3.50 -10.92
CA ASP A 36 -5.76 -4.63 -10.60
C ASP A 36 -7.22 -4.37 -11.06
N ARG A 37 -7.50 -3.16 -11.54
CA ARG A 37 -8.81 -2.69 -11.98
C ARG A 37 -8.68 -1.58 -13.02
N ASP A 38 -9.78 -1.35 -13.75
CA ASP A 38 -9.87 -0.21 -14.66
C ASP A 38 -10.03 1.10 -13.89
N TYR A 39 -9.31 2.13 -14.31
CA TYR A 39 -9.41 3.49 -13.77
C TYR A 39 -10.02 4.42 -14.82
N ALA A 40 -11.17 5.03 -14.50
CA ALA A 40 -11.75 6.08 -15.33
C ALA A 40 -10.89 7.35 -15.29
N PRO A 41 -10.91 8.21 -16.32
CA PRO A 41 -10.24 9.51 -16.27
C PRO A 41 -10.64 10.33 -15.02
N GLY A 42 -9.64 10.81 -14.28
CA GLY A 42 -9.85 11.53 -13.02
C GLY A 42 -10.07 10.65 -11.79
N ALA A 43 -10.20 9.33 -11.94
CA ALA A 43 -10.17 8.41 -10.82
C ALA A 43 -8.77 8.39 -10.18
N GLN A 44 -8.74 8.33 -8.85
CA GLN A 44 -7.51 8.17 -8.11
C GLN A 44 -6.98 6.75 -8.28
N VAL A 45 -5.70 6.62 -8.60
CA VAL A 45 -4.99 5.34 -8.64
C VAL A 45 -4.56 4.97 -7.21
N LEU A 46 -4.95 3.78 -6.75
CA LEU A 46 -4.66 3.29 -5.41
C LEU A 46 -3.88 1.97 -5.49
N ILE A 47 -3.05 1.72 -4.49
CA ILE A 47 -2.28 0.48 -4.32
C ILE A 47 -2.47 -0.08 -2.92
N ARG A 48 -2.01 -1.30 -2.67
CA ARG A 48 -1.96 -1.87 -1.32
C ARG A 48 -0.55 -1.73 -0.75
N TYR A 49 -0.40 -1.03 0.37
CA TYR A 49 0.88 -0.95 1.08
C TYR A 49 1.23 -2.28 1.75
N GLY A 50 0.21 -2.98 2.22
CA GLY A 50 0.29 -4.29 2.84
C GLY A 50 -1.06 -4.70 3.40
N LYS A 51 -1.13 -5.91 3.96
CA LYS A 51 -2.31 -6.37 4.72
C LYS A 51 -2.12 -5.96 6.19
N PHE A 52 -2.34 -4.68 6.46
CA PHE A 52 -2.06 -4.07 7.75
C PHE A 52 -3.33 -3.83 8.56
N SER A 53 -3.23 -3.95 9.89
CA SER A 53 -4.31 -3.55 10.79
C SER A 53 -4.42 -2.03 10.87
N ASN A 54 -5.54 -1.53 11.39
CA ASN A 54 -5.68 -0.09 11.64
C ASN A 54 -4.66 0.41 12.67
N ALA A 55 -4.23 -0.42 13.62
CA ALA A 55 -3.15 -0.09 14.54
C ALA A 55 -1.82 0.16 13.80
N THR A 56 -1.46 -0.71 12.85
CA THR A 56 -0.26 -0.52 12.02
C THR A 56 -0.39 0.69 11.08
N LEU A 57 -1.54 0.83 10.40
CA LEU A 57 -1.78 2.00 9.53
C LEU A 57 -1.68 3.33 10.29
N LEU A 58 -2.20 3.39 11.51
CA LEU A 58 -2.14 4.60 12.32
C LEU A 58 -0.72 4.92 12.77
N LEU A 59 0.01 3.94 13.27
CA LEU A 59 1.35 4.15 13.85
C LEU A 59 2.42 4.42 12.78
N ASP A 60 2.36 3.71 11.64
CA ASP A 60 3.41 3.78 10.63
C ASP A 60 3.09 4.74 9.48
N PHE A 61 1.79 4.99 9.22
CA PHE A 61 1.34 5.80 8.07
C PHE A 61 0.44 6.99 8.45
N GLY A 62 -0.02 7.09 9.69
CA GLY A 62 -0.77 8.24 10.19
C GLY A 62 -2.25 8.30 9.78
N PHE A 63 -2.86 7.20 9.35
CA PHE A 63 -4.28 7.14 9.01
C PHE A 63 -4.94 5.80 9.38
N THR A 64 -6.27 5.72 9.27
CA THR A 64 -7.06 4.48 9.46
C THR A 64 -8.09 4.31 8.35
N LEU A 65 -8.57 3.09 8.12
CA LEU A 65 -9.68 2.80 7.20
C LEU A 65 -10.94 2.35 7.97
N SER A 66 -12.10 2.88 7.60
CA SER A 66 -13.38 2.60 8.28
C SER A 66 -13.85 1.15 8.14
N TYR A 67 -13.41 0.44 7.09
CA TYR A 67 -13.77 -0.96 6.80
C TYR A 67 -12.54 -1.77 6.40
N ASN A 68 -11.52 -1.76 7.26
CA ASN A 68 -10.29 -2.51 7.01
C ASN A 68 -10.53 -4.02 7.18
N THR A 69 -10.55 -4.77 6.08
CA THR A 69 -10.74 -6.22 6.08
C THR A 69 -9.54 -7.00 6.63
N HIS A 70 -8.39 -6.32 6.83
CA HIS A 70 -7.17 -6.88 7.43
C HIS A 70 -6.97 -6.39 8.87
N ASP A 71 -7.99 -5.80 9.50
CA ASP A 71 -7.88 -5.36 10.89
C ASP A 71 -7.74 -6.54 11.85
N GLN A 72 -6.86 -6.39 12.84
CA GLN A 72 -6.51 -7.46 13.78
C GLN A 72 -5.92 -6.90 15.07
N VAL A 73 -6.05 -7.68 16.14
CA VAL A 73 -5.50 -7.37 17.47
C VAL A 73 -4.59 -8.51 17.95
N ARG A 74 -3.57 -8.16 18.73
CA ARG A 74 -2.69 -9.16 19.37
C ARG A 74 -3.19 -9.46 20.78
N ILE A 75 -3.41 -10.73 21.08
CA ILE A 75 -3.74 -11.22 22.42
C ILE A 75 -2.45 -11.73 23.08
N GLN A 76 -2.14 -11.27 24.29
CA GLN A 76 -1.04 -11.79 25.11
C GLN A 76 -1.62 -12.77 26.13
N PHE A 77 -0.99 -13.94 26.26
CA PHE A 77 -1.26 -14.96 27.26
C PHE A 77 -0.07 -15.09 28.19
#